data_AF-A0AAJ2BRE4-F1
#
_entry.id   AF-A0AAJ2BRE4-F1
#
_cell.length_a   1.000
_cell.length_b   1.000
_cell.length_c   1.000
_cell.angle_alpha   90.00
_cell.angle_beta   90.00
_cell.angle_gamma   90.00
#
_symmetry.space_group_name_H-M   'P 1'
#
loop_
_entity.id
_entity.type
_entity.pdbx_description
1 polymer ?
#
loop_
_entity_poly.entity_id
_entity_poly.type
_entity_poly.pdbx_seq_one_letter_code
_entity_poly.pdbx_strand_id
1 'polypeptide(L)'
;MTRFADEGQLPVDNNWIENQIRPTAVGRNNRLFACCLRAGQRAAAVISLIQSARMNGHDPFAYLKDVLTRLPTHKVSRIDELLPHRWQQTDC
;
A
#
# COMPACT_ATOMS: atom_id res chain seq x y z
N MET A 1 -15.81 -5.63 29.07
CA MET A 1 -15.56 -6.78 28.16
C MET A 1 -16.90 -7.15 27.54
N THR A 2 -17.50 -6.25 26.75
CA THR A 2 -18.90 -6.40 26.27
C THR A 2 -19.20 -5.26 25.28
N ARG A 3 -18.64 -5.32 24.07
CA ARG A 3 -19.08 -4.45 22.96
C ARG A 3 -19.48 -5.25 21.73
N PHE A 4 -18.90 -6.45 21.57
CA PHE A 4 -19.31 -7.44 20.57
C PHE A 4 -20.73 -8.00 20.78
N ALA A 5 -21.25 -8.00 22.00
CA ALA A 5 -22.60 -8.52 22.28
C ALA A 5 -23.73 -7.51 21.96
N ASP A 6 -23.39 -6.21 21.85
CA ASP A 6 -24.37 -5.13 21.70
C ASP A 6 -24.54 -4.72 20.23
N GLU A 7 -23.48 -4.83 19.41
CA GLU A 7 -23.49 -4.52 17.98
C GLU A 7 -23.17 -5.77 17.14
N GLY A 8 -24.21 -6.46 16.65
CA GLY A 8 -24.09 -7.58 15.71
C GLY A 8 -23.56 -7.21 14.30
N GLN A 9 -23.11 -5.97 14.12
CA GLN A 9 -22.50 -5.45 12.89
C GLN A 9 -20.97 -5.68 12.86
N LEU A 10 -20.36 -6.01 14.00
CA LEU A 10 -18.93 -6.29 14.09
C LEU A 10 -18.70 -7.79 13.85
N PRO A 11 -17.96 -8.19 12.79
CA PRO A 11 -17.62 -9.58 12.58
C PRO A 11 -16.82 -10.09 13.79
N VAL A 12 -17.17 -11.28 14.28
CA VAL A 12 -16.52 -11.90 15.45
C VAL A 12 -15.06 -12.27 15.15
N ASP A 13 -14.71 -12.34 13.86
CA ASP A 13 -13.43 -12.80 13.36
C ASP A 13 -12.57 -11.66 12.78
N ASN A 14 -11.31 -11.62 13.20
CA ASN A 14 -10.29 -10.69 12.69
C ASN A 14 -9.59 -11.19 11.41
N ASN A 15 -10.09 -12.27 10.80
CA ASN A 15 -9.44 -12.97 9.69
C ASN A 15 -9.15 -12.05 8.49
N TRP A 16 -9.98 -11.02 8.27
CA TRP A 16 -9.77 -10.04 7.20
C TRP A 16 -8.52 -9.19 7.42
N ILE A 17 -8.27 -8.68 8.64
CA ILE A 17 -7.08 -7.90 8.98
C ILE A 17 -5.85 -8.81 8.95
N GLU A 18 -5.97 -10.01 9.50
CA GLU A 18 -4.88 -10.97 9.54
C GLU A 18 -4.41 -11.35 8.14
N ASN A 19 -5.34 -11.54 7.20
CA ASN A 19 -5.00 -11.86 5.81
C ASN A 19 -4.33 -10.67 5.10
N GLN A 20 -4.64 -9.42 5.49
CA GLN A 20 -3.95 -8.23 4.97
C GLN A 20 -2.54 -8.05 5.56
N ILE A 21 -2.30 -8.45 6.81
CA ILE A 21 -0.98 -8.35 7.45
C ILE A 21 -0.05 -9.51 7.05
N ARG A 22 -0.63 -10.68 6.71
CA ARG A 22 0.10 -11.91 6.35
C ARG A 22 1.22 -11.70 5.31
N PRO A 23 1.01 -10.95 4.20
CA PRO A 23 2.06 -10.69 3.20
C PRO A 23 3.23 -9.87 3.75
N THR A 24 2.96 -8.94 4.68
CA THR A 24 3.99 -8.14 5.35
C THR A 24 4.78 -8.99 6.35
N ALA A 25 4.11 -9.87 7.08
CA ALA A 25 4.75 -10.80 8.02
C ALA A 25 5.65 -11.81 7.29
N VAL A 26 5.18 -12.40 6.19
CA VAL A 26 5.99 -13.28 5.32
C VAL A 26 7.14 -12.49 4.68
N GLY A 27 6.87 -11.27 4.22
CA GLY A 27 7.86 -10.38 3.63
C GLY A 27 8.98 -9.94 4.59
N ARG A 28 8.74 -9.89 5.91
CA ARG A 28 9.77 -9.60 6.92
C ARG A 28 10.86 -10.68 6.96
N ASN A 29 10.48 -11.96 6.86
CA ASN A 29 11.43 -13.07 6.77
C ASN A 29 12.20 -13.10 5.43
N ASN A 30 11.63 -12.54 4.35
CA ASN A 30 12.30 -12.47 3.06
C ASN A 30 13.16 -11.18 2.88
N ARG A 31 12.95 -10.16 3.71
CA ARG A 31 13.61 -8.85 3.65
C ARG A 31 14.55 -8.62 4.84
N LEU A 32 15.17 -9.69 5.35
CA LEU A 32 16.06 -9.68 6.52
C LEU A 32 17.31 -8.80 6.34
N PHE A 33 17.63 -8.37 5.12
CA PHE A 33 18.80 -7.55 4.82
C PHE A 33 18.40 -6.20 4.19
N ALA A 34 17.78 -5.33 4.99
CA ALA A 34 17.80 -3.90 4.69
C ALA A 34 19.22 -3.38 4.99
N CYS A 35 20.09 -3.36 3.99
CA CYS A 35 21.53 -3.02 4.12
C CYS A 35 21.79 -1.62 4.73
N CYS A 36 20.76 -0.77 4.85
CA CYS A 36 20.77 0.41 5.71
C CYS A 36 19.35 0.85 6.11
N LEU A 37 19.20 1.59 7.22
CA LEU A 37 17.91 2.13 7.69
C LEU A 37 17.20 2.95 6.60
N ARG A 38 17.96 3.77 5.86
CA ARG A 38 17.43 4.58 4.75
C ARG A 38 16.88 3.72 3.60
N ALA A 39 17.56 2.63 3.26
CA ALA A 39 17.06 1.69 2.25
C ALA A 39 15.80 0.95 2.75
N GLY A 40 15.76 0.58 4.03
CA GLY A 40 14.58 -0.01 4.67
C GLY A 40 13.36 0.92 4.64
N GLN A 41 13.54 2.20 4.96
CA GLN A 41 12.48 3.21 4.90
C GLN A 41 11.94 3.41 3.47
N ARG A 42 12.84 3.49 2.48
CA ARG A 42 12.44 3.61 1.07
C ARG A 42 11.69 2.37 0.60
N ALA A 43 12.18 1.18 0.94
CA ALA A 43 11.48 -0.06 0.62
C ALA A 43 10.10 -0.10 1.26
N ALA A 44 9.97 0.25 2.54
CA ALA A 44 8.69 0.30 3.24
C ALA A 44 7.70 1.25 2.55
N ALA A 45 8.14 2.45 2.14
CA ALA A 45 7.31 3.39 1.40
C ALA A 45 6.78 2.80 0.08
N VAL A 46 7.65 2.14 -0.71
CA VAL A 46 7.24 1.50 -1.97
C VAL A 46 6.25 0.36 -1.74
N ILE A 47 6.48 -0.47 -0.72
CA ILE A 47 5.59 -1.59 -0.38
C ILE A 47 4.22 -1.07 0.05
N SER A 48 4.18 -0.01 0.87
CA SER A 48 2.93 0.65 1.28
C SER A 48 2.16 1.21 0.09
N LEU A 49 2.85 1.81 -0.89
CA LEU A 49 2.21 2.29 -2.12
C LEU A 49 1.64 1.15 -2.97
N ILE A 50 2.39 0.04 -3.12
CA ILE A 50 1.92 -1.15 -3.84
C ILE A 50 0.68 -1.75 -3.17
N GLN A 51 0.69 -1.89 -1.83
CA GLN A 51 -0.48 -2.38 -1.09
C GLN A 51 -1.68 -1.46 -1.24
N SER A 52 -1.44 -0.14 -1.19
CA SER A 52 -2.50 0.85 -1.38
C SER A 52 -3.09 0.81 -2.79
N ALA A 53 -2.26 0.65 -3.83
CA ALA A 53 -2.73 0.48 -5.21
C ALA A 53 -3.56 -0.80 -5.36
N ARG A 54 -3.13 -1.92 -4.75
CA ARG A 54 -3.90 -3.18 -4.73
C ARG A 54 -5.25 -3.02 -4.05
N MET A 55 -5.30 -2.33 -2.90
CA MET A 55 -6.55 -2.09 -2.18
C MET A 55 -7.54 -1.24 -2.98
N ASN A 56 -7.04 -0.35 -3.85
CA ASN A 56 -7.86 0.44 -4.77
C ASN A 56 -8.19 -0.30 -6.09
N GLY A 57 -7.78 -1.56 -6.25
CA GLY A 57 -8.09 -2.37 -7.44
C GLY A 57 -7.21 -2.06 -8.66
N HIS A 58 -6.11 -1.31 -8.48
CA HIS A 58 -5.20 -0.96 -9.56
C HIS A 58 -4.11 -2.00 -9.76
N ASP A 59 -3.65 -2.18 -11.00
CA ASP A 59 -2.46 -2.99 -11.28
C ASP A 59 -1.21 -2.29 -10.69
N PRO A 60 -0.49 -2.92 -9.74
CA PRO A 60 0.63 -2.26 -9.06
C PRO A 60 1.80 -1.94 -9.99
N PHE A 61 2.00 -2.74 -11.04
CA PHE A 61 3.07 -2.51 -11.99
C PHE A 61 2.76 -1.28 -12.86
N ALA A 62 1.55 -1.18 -13.41
CA ALA A 62 1.12 -0.02 -14.16
C ALA A 62 1.16 1.26 -13.32
N TYR A 63 0.66 1.22 -12.07
CA TYR A 63 0.72 2.34 -11.13
C TYR A 63 2.16 2.80 -10.86
N LEU A 64 3.05 1.86 -10.51
CA LEU A 64 4.43 2.22 -10.15
C LEU A 64 5.21 2.77 -11.37
N LYS A 65 5.02 2.16 -12.55
CA LYS A 65 5.63 2.63 -13.80
C LYS A 65 5.24 4.08 -14.07
N ASP A 66 3.94 4.36 -14.00
CA ASP A 66 3.37 5.66 -14.31
C ASP A 66 3.74 6.74 -13.28
N VAL A 67 3.73 6.40 -11.98
CA VAL A 67 4.19 7.33 -10.92
C VAL A 67 5.67 7.66 -11.10
N LEU A 68 6.53 6.67 -11.39
CA LEU A 68 7.96 6.89 -11.57
C LEU A 68 8.29 7.67 -12.85
N THR A 69 7.53 7.49 -13.94
CA THR A 69 7.71 8.28 -15.17
C THR A 69 7.21 9.72 -15.02
N ARG A 70 6.15 9.95 -14.25
CA ARG A 70 5.63 11.30 -14.01
C ARG A 70 6.43 12.08 -12.97
N LEU A 71 7.01 11.42 -11.97
CA LEU A 71 7.73 12.04 -10.85
C LEU A 71 8.74 13.14 -11.25
N PRO A 72 9.60 12.99 -12.27
CA PRO A 72 10.56 14.04 -12.65
C PRO A 72 9.92 15.27 -13.29
N THR A 73 8.72 15.14 -13.87
CA THR A 73 8.00 16.23 -14.57
C THR A 73 6.85 16.79 -13.72
N HIS A 74 6.46 16.09 -12.64
CA HIS A 74 5.33 16.46 -11.82
C HIS A 74 5.66 17.58 -10.83
N LYS A 75 4.74 18.54 -10.69
CA LYS A 75 4.86 19.56 -9.65
C LYS A 75 4.61 18.93 -8.27
N VAL A 76 5.47 19.26 -7.31
CA VAL A 76 5.34 18.84 -5.89
C VAL A 76 3.97 19.22 -5.32
N SER A 77 3.41 20.36 -5.73
CA SER A 77 2.08 20.82 -5.30
C SER A 77 0.91 19.96 -5.79
N ARG A 78 1.13 19.00 -6.69
CA ARG A 78 0.09 18.12 -7.24
C ARG A 78 0.34 16.64 -6.94
N ILE A 79 1.20 16.32 -5.96
CA ILE A 79 1.50 14.92 -5.59
C ILE A 79 0.23 14.15 -5.21
N ASP A 80 -0.80 14.83 -4.69
CA ASP A 80 -2.10 14.23 -4.40
C ASP A 80 -2.79 13.55 -5.59
N GLU A 81 -2.49 13.97 -6.83
CA GLU A 81 -3.02 13.34 -8.06
C GLU A 81 -2.37 11.98 -8.35
N LEU A 82 -1.17 11.76 -7.81
CA LEU A 82 -0.42 10.50 -7.93
C LEU A 82 -0.75 9.51 -6.81
N LEU A 83 -1.58 9.90 -5.83
CA LEU A 83 -1.99 9.01 -4.76
C LEU A 83 -2.88 7.88 -5.32
N PRO A 84 -2.77 6.65 -4.79
CA PRO A 84 -3.46 5.49 -5.32
C PRO A 84 -4.99 5.56 -5.23
N HIS A 85 -5.55 6.52 -4.49
CA HIS A 85 -7.00 6.76 -4.38
C HIS A 85 -7.53 7.72 -5.47
N ARG A 86 -6.65 8.49 -6.12
CA ARG A 86 -6.98 9.48 -7.16
C ARG A 86 -6.29 9.21 -8.48
N TRP A 87 -5.48 8.15 -8.51
CA TRP A 87 -4.71 7.77 -9.67
C TRP A 87 -5.64 7.35 -10.80
N GLN A 88 -5.53 8.04 -11.92
CA GLN A 88 -6.12 7.63 -13.18
C GLN A 88 -4.98 7.23 -14.11
N GLN A 89 -5.09 6.02 -14.64
CA GLN A 89 -4.19 5.52 -15.67
C GLN A 89 -4.24 6.51 -16.84
N THR A 90 -3.11 7.16 -17.14
CA THR A 90 -3.03 7.91 -18.40
C THR A 90 -2.68 6.88 -19.44
N ASP A 91 -3.73 6.31 -20.00
CA ASP A 91 -3.66 5.52 -21.21
C ASP A 91 -3.18 6.43 -22.36
N CYS A 92 -2.15 5.99 -23.05
CA CYS A 92 -1.86 6.40 -24.42
C CYS A 92 -2.30 5.27 -25.35
#